data_AF-A0A7R9X952-F1
#
_entry.id   AF-A0A7R9X952-F1
#
_cell.length_a   1.000
_cell.length_b   1.000
_cell.length_c   1.000
_cell.angle_alpha   90.00
_cell.angle_beta   90.00
_cell.angle_gamma   90.00
#
_symmetry.space_group_name_H-M   'P 1'
#
loop_
_entity.id
_entity.type
_entity.pdbx_description
1 polymer ?
#
loop_
_entity_poly.entity_id
_entity_poly.type
_entity_poly.pdbx_seq_one_letter_code
_entity_poly.pdbx_strand_id
1 'polypeptide(L)' 'CGGTLISSNFVITAAHCIKRSDLCVKIFLGSVNLKSTSAVVVGLSQIMPHESYNPSTMNNDIVVMRLASSVIFTSR' A
#
# COMPACT_ATOMS: atom_id res chain seq x y z
N CYS A 1 3.26 7.39 -5.19
CA CYS A 1 1.81 7.27 -4.96
C CYS A 1 1.49 7.39 -3.48
N GLY A 2 0.24 7.71 -3.14
CA GLY A 2 -0.30 7.63 -1.78
C GLY A 2 -1.03 6.29 -1.53
N GLY A 3 -1.63 6.14 -0.36
CA GLY A 3 -2.45 4.98 0.00
C GLY A 3 -3.09 5.15 1.37
N THR A 4 -4.05 4.29 1.69
CA THR A 4 -4.80 4.33 2.94
C THR A 4 -4.69 3.00 3.65
N LEU A 5 -4.25 3.05 4.91
CA LEU A 5 -4.27 1.89 5.81
C LEU A 5 -5.72 1.63 6.23
N ILE A 6 -6.27 0.47 5.87
CA ILE A 6 -7.67 0.09 6.14
C ILE A 6 -7.81 -0.94 7.26
N SER A 7 -6.71 -1.58 7.64
CA SER A 7 -6.59 -2.44 8.83
C SER A 7 -5.13 -2.54 9.25
N SER A 8 -4.84 -3.24 10.34
CA SER A 8 -3.46 -3.46 10.80
C SER A 8 -2.58 -4.21 9.79
N ASN A 9 -3.17 -4.86 8.77
CA ASN A 9 -2.47 -5.70 7.80
C ASN A 9 -2.74 -5.34 6.35
N PHE A 10 -3.63 -4.38 6.06
CA PHE A 10 -4.08 -4.09 4.70
C PHE A 10 -4.05 -2.60 4.38
N VAL A 11 -3.54 -2.30 3.18
CA VAL A 11 -3.51 -0.96 2.60
C VAL A 11 -4.25 -1.00 1.26
N ILE A 12 -5.03 0.04 0.99
CA ILE A 12 -5.62 0.29 -0.33
C ILE A 12 -4.88 1.42 -1.03
N THR A 13 -4.69 1.29 -2.33
CA THR A 13 -4.27 2.37 -3.22
C THR A 13 -4.84 2.15 -4.63
N ALA A 14 -4.44 2.96 -5.60
CA ALA A 14 -4.75 2.78 -7.00
C ALA A 14 -3.91 1.65 -7.61
N ALA A 15 -4.48 0.84 -8.50
CA ALA A 15 -3.77 -0.28 -9.13
C ALA A 15 -2.62 0.19 -10.03
N HIS A 16 -2.76 1.34 -10.71
CA HIS A 16 -1.69 1.90 -11.54
C HIS A 16 -0.44 2.31 -10.75
N CYS A 17 -0.57 2.46 -9.43
CA CYS A 17 0.54 2.84 -8.57
C CYS A 17 1.56 1.72 -8.33
N ILE A 18 1.19 0.47 -8.58
CA ILE A 18 2.03 -0.67 -8.26
C ILE A 18 2.01 -1.71 -9.38
N LYS A 19 3.19 -2.26 -9.70
CA LYS A 19 3.27 -3.41 -10.59
C LYS A 19 3.00 -4.67 -9.77
N ARG A 20 2.18 -5.58 -10.30
CA ARG A 20 1.70 -6.78 -9.58
C ARG A 20 2.80 -7.65 -8.97
N SER A 21 4.00 -7.65 -9.55
CA SER A 21 5.16 -8.43 -9.10
C SER A 21 6.17 -7.67 -8.23
N ASP A 22 5.93 -6.39 -7.94
CA ASP A 22 6.91 -5.55 -7.25
C ASP A 22 6.74 -5.61 -5.73
N LEU A 23 7.19 -6.72 -5.13
CA LEU A 23 7.22 -6.89 -3.67
C LEU A 23 8.31 -6.05 -2.99
N CYS A 24 9.16 -5.36 -3.74
CA CYS A 24 10.19 -4.45 -3.19
C CYS A 24 9.60 -3.11 -2.72
N VAL A 25 8.29 -2.89 -2.93
CA VAL A 25 7.57 -1.70 -2.46
C VAL A 25 7.55 -1.64 -0.94
N LYS A 26 7.88 -0.46 -0.41
CA LYS A 26 7.82 -0.14 1.02
C LYS A 26 6.66 0.81 1.29
N ILE A 27 5.87 0.50 2.30
CA ILE A 27 4.81 1.36 2.83
C ILE A 27 5.38 2.16 3.99
N PHE A 28 5.24 3.49 3.90
CA PHE A 28 5.63 4.42 4.96
C PHE A 28 4.37 4.90 5.67
N LEU A 29 4.31 4.70 6.99
CA LEU A 29 3.15 5.04 7.83
C LEU A 29 3.57 5.97 8.98
N GLY A 30 2.61 6.76 9.46
CA GLY A 30 2.77 7.54 10.70
C GLY A 30 3.66 8.78 10.60
N SER A 31 4.05 9.22 9.40
CA SER A 31 4.86 10.43 9.19
C SER A 31 4.25 11.36 8.16
N VAL A 32 4.40 12.68 8.37
CA VAL A 32 4.11 13.74 7.38
C VAL A 32 5.34 14.18 6.60
N ASN A 33 6.51 13.66 6.97
CA ASN A 33 7.79 13.95 6.36
C ASN A 33 8.42 12.65 5.85
N LEU A 34 8.61 12.54 4.54
CA LEU A 34 9.21 11.35 3.91
C LEU A 34 10.67 11.11 4.31
N LYS A 35 11.35 12.12 4.85
CA LYS A 35 12.72 12.02 5.38
C LYS A 35 12.77 11.69 6.88
N SER A 36 11.62 11.53 7.54
CA SER A 36 11.58 11.22 8.97
C SER A 36 12.03 9.80 9.25
N THR A 37 12.86 9.62 10.27
CA THR A 37 13.24 8.31 10.83
C THR A 37 12.14 7.72 11.71
N SER A 38 11.12 8.50 12.08
CA SER A 38 9.99 8.03 12.90
C SER A 38 8.92 7.27 12.11
N ALA A 39 9.03 7.20 10.78
CA ALA A 39 8.07 6.49 9.96
C ALA A 39 8.17 4.97 10.21
N VAL A 40 7.02 4.31 10.34
CA VAL A 40 6.98 2.86 10.30
C VAL A 40 7.10 2.44 8.84
N VAL A 41 8.14 1.68 8.53
CA VAL A 41 8.42 1.19 7.18
C VAL A 41 8.18 -0.32 7.14
N VAL A 42 7.23 -0.75 6.32
CA VAL A 42 6.84 -2.15 6.21
C VAL A 42 6.76 -2.57 4.75
N GLY A 43 7.19 -3.79 4.44
CA GLY A 43 7.09 -4.38 3.10
C GLY A 43 5.71 -4.97 2.83
N LEU A 44 5.55 -5.58 1.66
CA LEU A 44 4.33 -6.27 1.26
C LEU A 44 4.54 -7.78 1.23
N SER A 45 3.52 -8.55 1.63
CA SER A 45 3.46 -10.00 1.42
C SER A 45 2.61 -10.37 0.21
N GLN A 46 1.67 -9.52 -0.19
CA GLN A 46 0.75 -9.80 -1.29
C GLN A 46 0.23 -8.52 -1.93
N ILE A 47 0.06 -8.53 -3.25
CA ILE A 47 -0.53 -7.45 -4.04
C ILE A 47 -1.73 -8.03 -4.80
N MET A 48 -2.93 -7.50 -4.54
CA MET A 48 -4.20 -8.00 -5.07
C MET A 48 -4.92 -6.89 -5.83
N PRO A 49 -4.52 -6.59 -7.09
CA PRO A 49 -5.24 -5.61 -7.89
C PRO A 49 -6.61 -6.19 -8.25
N HIS A 50 -7.60 -5.32 -8.42
CA HIS A 50 -8.93 -5.74 -8.89
C HIS A 50 -8.80 -6.59 -10.16
N GLU A 51 -9.53 -7.71 -10.23
CA GLU A 51 -9.39 -8.72 -11.29
C GLU A 51 -9.68 -8.14 -12.67
N SER A 52 -10.59 -7.16 -12.73
CA SER A 52 -10.94 -6.41 -13.95
C SER A 52 -10.20 -5.08 -14.12
N TYR A 53 -9.08 -4.84 -13.41
CA TYR A 53 -8.27 -3.64 -13.64
C TYR A 53 -7.75 -3.62 -15.08
N ASN A 54 -8.00 -2.51 -15.78
CA ASN A 54 -7.57 -2.32 -17.16
C ASN A 54 -6.62 -1.11 -17.26
N PRO A 55 -5.31 -1.31 -17.50
CA PRO A 55 -4.33 -0.22 -17.52
C PRO A 55 -4.46 0.72 -18.74
N SER A 56 -5.19 0.34 -19.79
CA SER A 56 -5.43 1.18 -20.97
C SER A 56 -6.60 2.16 -20.76
N THR A 57 -7.59 1.78 -19.94
CA THR A 57 -8.79 2.59 -19.67
C THR A 57 -8.84 3.17 -18.27
N MET A 58 -7.96 2.70 -17.37
CA MET A 58 -7.97 2.97 -15.92
C MET A 58 -9.24 2.50 -15.21
N ASN A 59 -10.06 1.64 -15.83
CA ASN A 59 -11.21 1.06 -15.17
C ASN A 59 -10.75 0.11 -14.05
N ASN A 60 -11.46 0.15 -12.92
CA ASN A 60 -11.18 -0.62 -11.70
C ASN A 60 -9.76 -0.40 -11.17
N ASP A 61 -9.29 0.85 -11.18
CA ASP A 61 -7.99 1.27 -10.69
C ASP A 61 -7.91 1.26 -9.15
N ILE A 62 -8.02 0.07 -8.57
CA ILE A 62 -7.95 -0.20 -7.14
C ILE A 62 -7.17 -1.48 -6.86
N VAL A 63 -6.35 -1.44 -5.82
CA VAL A 63 -5.56 -2.58 -5.35
C VAL A 63 -5.61 -2.64 -3.83
N VAL A 64 -5.81 -3.86 -3.31
CA VAL A 64 -5.62 -4.17 -1.89
C VAL A 64 -4.27 -4.85 -1.75
N MET A 65 -3.46 -4.41 -0.80
CA MET A 65 -2.15 -4.99 -0.53
C MET A 65 -2.09 -5.47 0.92
N ARG A 66 -1.52 -6.65 1.11
CA ARG A 66 -1.25 -7.21 2.44
C ARG A 66 0.16 -6.84 2.86
N LEU A 67 0.30 -6.29 4.06
CA LEU A 67 1.58 -5.97 4.67
C LEU A 67 2.35 -7.27 5.01
N ALA A 68 3.68 -7.20 5.03
CA ALA A 68 4.52 -8.32 5.45
C ALA A 68 4.44 -8.60 6.96
N SER A 69 4.11 -7.58 7.74
CA SER A 69 3.86 -7.67 9.17
C SER A 69 2.74 -6.71 9.58
N SER A 70 2.02 -7.07 10.65
CA SER A 70 0.97 -6.20 11.19
C SER A 70 1.57 -4.95 11.81
N VAL A 71 0.92 -3.81 11.58
CA VAL A 71 1.25 -2.55 12.24
C VAL A 71 0.32 -2.31 13.42
N ILE A 72 0.79 -1.53 14.40
CA ILE A 72 0.02 -1.15 15.58
C ILE A 72 -0.61 0.22 15.32
N PHE A 73 -1.93 0.33 15.53
CA PHE A 73 -2.59 1.63 15.51
C PHE A 73 -2.24 2.43 16.75
N THR A 74 -1.82 3.67 16.57
CA THR A 74 -1.53 4.62 17.63
C THR A 74 -2.37 5.88 17.43
N SER A 75 -2.56 6.67 18.47
CA SER A 75 -3.36 7.91 18.47
C SER A 75 -2.77 9.06 17.64
N ARG A 76 -1.66 8.82 16.92
CA ARG A 76 -0.52 9.74 16.80
C ARG A 76 0.17 10.02 18.12
#